data_AF-A0A2P8KAR6-F1
#
_entry.id   AF-A0A2P8KAR6-F1
#
_cell.length_a   1.000
_cell.length_b   1.000
_cell.length_c   1.000
_cell.angle_alpha   90.00
_cell.angle_beta   90.00
_cell.angle_gamma   90.00
#
_symmetry.space_group_name_H-M   'P 1'
#
loop_
_entity.id
_entity.type
_entity.pdbx_description
1 polymer ?
#
loop_
_entity_poly.entity_id
_entity_poly.type
_entity_poly.pdbx_seq_one_letter_code
_entity_poly.pdbx_strand_id
1 'polypeptide(L)'
;MIDHATVESVIARVKAVYGSWRRDTSVAQMRTDWDQLFPATGDASVEPVECAGVPCQWIAAPGSRADKAIVYLHGGGFQVGSLASHRELMAELSAAAGARVLGVAYRLAPEHRYPAALDDTLAVWDWLRAHGFRPRDIALAGDSAGAGLALSTMLALQDKGQELPAVAFLMSAWTDLTASGESYETRAADDPIHQRPMILAMARNYLGRAGDASHPLASPLMASPAQLRGLPPMLFQVGDRETVLSDSEAFARKAREAGANARCEAWPGMIHVFQQFPAELHEARQAIASAGQFLAAHLGAASNRKTSP
;
A
#
# COMPACT_ATOMS: atom_id res chain seq x y z
N MET A 1 21.89 10.56 11.99
CA MET A 1 21.70 11.75 11.14
C MET A 1 21.34 11.23 9.76
N ILE A 2 20.35 11.83 9.11
CA ILE A 2 19.88 11.41 7.78
C ILE A 2 21.02 11.60 6.78
N ASP A 3 21.30 10.56 5.99
CA ASP A 3 22.26 10.66 4.88
C ASP A 3 21.57 11.27 3.65
N HIS A 4 21.53 12.59 3.63
CA HIS A 4 20.90 13.35 2.54
C HIS A 4 21.51 13.03 1.16
N ALA A 5 22.82 12.71 1.08
CA ALA A 5 23.45 12.40 -0.20
C ALA A 5 22.91 11.09 -0.79
N THR A 6 22.71 10.07 0.05
CA THR A 6 22.12 8.80 -0.38
C THR A 6 20.65 8.97 -0.77
N VAL A 7 19.87 9.76 -0.04
CA VAL A 7 18.48 10.09 -0.42
C VAL A 7 18.43 10.75 -1.80
N GLU A 8 19.27 11.75 -2.06
CA GLU A 8 19.31 12.44 -3.37
C GLU A 8 19.76 11.51 -4.51
N SER A 9 20.65 10.55 -4.24
CA SER A 9 21.03 9.52 -5.22
C SER A 9 19.84 8.62 -5.60
N VAL A 10 19.07 8.16 -4.61
CA VAL A 10 17.84 7.39 -4.84
C VAL A 10 16.84 8.22 -5.67
N ILE A 11 16.63 9.48 -5.28
CA ILE A 11 15.77 10.41 -6.02
C ILE A 11 16.18 10.52 -7.49
N ALA A 12 17.48 10.73 -7.75
CA ALA A 12 17.99 10.87 -9.11
C ALA A 12 17.69 9.62 -9.96
N ARG A 13 17.84 8.42 -9.38
CA ARG A 13 17.57 7.15 -10.07
C ARG A 13 16.08 6.99 -10.41
N VAL A 14 15.19 7.29 -9.47
CA VAL A 14 13.73 7.22 -9.71
C VAL A 14 13.31 8.27 -10.76
N LYS A 15 13.84 9.50 -10.67
CA LYS A 15 13.57 10.55 -11.65
C LYS A 15 14.10 10.21 -13.04
N ALA A 16 15.20 9.48 -13.16
CA ALA A 16 15.71 9.02 -14.44
C ALA A 16 14.73 8.07 -15.14
N VAL A 17 14.08 7.16 -14.39
CA VAL A 17 13.05 6.26 -14.93
C VAL A 17 11.81 7.05 -15.37
N TYR A 18 11.23 7.87 -14.51
CA TYR A 18 10.08 8.71 -14.90
C TYR A 18 10.41 9.66 -16.07
N GLY A 19 11.63 10.22 -16.06
CA GLY A 19 12.12 11.14 -17.08
C GLY A 19 12.50 10.48 -18.40
N SER A 20 12.58 9.15 -18.47
CA SER A 20 12.76 8.42 -19.73
C SER A 20 11.43 8.25 -20.47
N TRP A 21 10.31 8.21 -19.74
CA TRP A 21 8.99 8.04 -20.31
C TRP A 21 8.55 9.27 -21.10
N ARG A 22 7.95 8.99 -22.25
CA ARG A 22 7.44 9.95 -23.23
C ARG A 22 6.00 9.58 -23.55
N ARG A 23 5.33 10.45 -24.32
CA ARG A 23 3.92 10.26 -24.71
C ARG A 23 3.68 8.97 -25.48
N ASP A 24 4.69 8.50 -26.21
CA ASP A 24 4.69 7.29 -27.04
C ASP A 24 5.26 6.05 -26.33
N THR A 25 5.78 6.19 -25.10
CA THR A 25 6.18 5.04 -24.29
C THR A 25 4.95 4.19 -23.99
N SER A 26 4.98 2.93 -24.37
CA SER A 26 3.87 2.00 -24.10
C SER A 26 3.76 1.70 -22.60
N VAL A 27 2.56 1.41 -22.12
CA VAL A 27 2.34 1.00 -20.72
C VAL A 27 3.15 -0.27 -20.37
N ALA A 28 3.30 -1.19 -21.33
CA ALA A 28 4.14 -2.38 -21.15
C ALA A 28 5.61 -2.00 -20.91
N GLN A 29 6.16 -1.05 -21.68
CA GLN A 29 7.53 -0.57 -21.46
C GLN A 29 7.66 0.13 -20.10
N MET A 30 6.70 0.99 -19.72
CA MET A 30 6.72 1.65 -18.40
C MET A 30 6.75 0.62 -17.27
N ARG A 31 5.96 -0.47 -17.37
CA ARG A 31 5.95 -1.56 -16.38
C ARG A 31 7.31 -2.28 -16.34
N THR A 32 7.91 -2.58 -17.49
CA THR A 32 9.26 -3.19 -17.54
C THR A 32 10.33 -2.28 -16.94
N ASP A 33 10.34 -0.99 -17.28
CA ASP A 33 11.29 -0.03 -16.72
C ASP A 33 11.13 0.09 -15.20
N TRP A 34 9.89 0.08 -14.71
CA TRP A 34 9.58 0.12 -13.28
C TRP A 34 10.07 -1.13 -12.55
N ASP A 35 9.89 -2.31 -13.14
CA ASP A 35 10.39 -3.56 -12.55
C ASP A 35 11.92 -3.60 -12.48
N GLN A 36 12.61 -3.05 -13.48
CA GLN A 36 14.08 -3.01 -13.50
C GLN A 36 14.69 -2.07 -12.45
N LEU A 37 13.92 -1.09 -11.96
CA LEU A 37 14.36 -0.17 -10.91
C LEU A 37 14.53 -0.87 -9.54
N PHE A 38 13.84 -2.00 -9.33
CA PHE A 38 13.76 -2.67 -8.04
C PHE A 38 14.15 -4.15 -8.13
N PRO A 39 15.45 -4.45 -8.32
CA PRO A 39 15.90 -5.83 -8.29
C PRO A 39 15.72 -6.42 -6.88
N ALA A 40 15.23 -7.65 -6.81
CA ALA A 40 15.23 -8.42 -5.56
C ALA A 40 16.53 -9.20 -5.42
N THR A 41 17.10 -9.18 -4.22
CA THR A 41 18.40 -9.77 -3.90
C THR A 41 18.37 -10.69 -2.69
N GLY A 42 17.27 -10.71 -1.94
CA GLY A 42 17.10 -11.56 -0.76
C GLY A 42 16.92 -13.06 -1.05
N ASP A 43 16.93 -13.85 0.02
CA ASP A 43 16.80 -15.32 0.02
C ASP A 43 15.37 -15.82 0.27
N ALA A 44 14.39 -14.91 0.30
CA ALA A 44 12.99 -15.25 0.49
C ALA A 44 12.51 -16.20 -0.63
N SER A 45 11.79 -17.24 -0.22
CA SER A 45 11.15 -18.15 -1.17
C SER A 45 9.99 -17.44 -1.88
N VAL A 46 9.81 -17.77 -3.17
CA VAL A 46 8.73 -17.22 -4.01
C VAL A 46 7.97 -18.37 -4.64
N GLU A 47 6.69 -18.50 -4.32
CA GLU A 47 5.80 -19.53 -4.84
C GLU A 47 4.59 -18.90 -5.54
N PRO A 48 4.44 -19.06 -6.87
CA PRO A 48 3.25 -18.62 -7.59
C PRO A 48 2.01 -19.37 -7.10
N VAL A 49 0.89 -18.64 -6.99
CA VAL A 49 -0.42 -19.21 -6.66
C VAL A 49 -1.50 -18.43 -7.39
N GLU A 50 -2.56 -19.11 -7.82
CA GLU A 50 -3.74 -18.45 -8.39
C GLU A 50 -4.85 -18.40 -7.33
N CYS A 51 -5.25 -17.19 -6.96
CA CYS A 51 -6.28 -16.93 -5.95
C CYS A 51 -7.58 -16.51 -6.64
N ALA A 52 -8.47 -17.48 -6.90
CA ALA A 52 -9.76 -17.26 -7.56
C ALA A 52 -9.62 -16.54 -8.94
N GLY A 53 -8.65 -16.97 -9.75
CA GLY A 53 -8.35 -16.37 -11.05
C GLY A 53 -7.42 -15.14 -11.01
N VAL A 54 -7.04 -14.67 -9.82
CA VAL A 54 -6.06 -13.58 -9.64
C VAL A 54 -4.66 -14.17 -9.46
N PRO A 55 -3.67 -13.84 -10.31
CA PRO A 55 -2.30 -14.26 -10.11
C PRO A 55 -1.71 -13.63 -8.85
N CYS A 56 -1.11 -14.45 -8.00
CA CYS A 56 -0.49 -14.04 -6.75
C CYS A 56 0.86 -14.75 -6.57
N GLN A 57 1.67 -14.26 -5.62
CA GLN A 57 2.88 -14.95 -5.17
C GLN A 57 2.94 -14.97 -3.65
N TRP A 58 3.15 -16.15 -3.08
CA TRP A 58 3.64 -16.26 -1.71
C TRP A 58 5.12 -15.87 -1.69
N ILE A 59 5.46 -14.91 -0.83
CA ILE A 59 6.82 -14.49 -0.55
C ILE A 59 7.05 -14.75 0.93
N ALA A 60 8.02 -15.62 1.24
CA ALA A 60 8.26 -16.07 2.60
C ALA A 60 9.75 -16.02 2.91
N ALA A 61 10.12 -15.11 3.81
CA ALA A 61 11.45 -15.08 4.41
C ALA A 61 11.69 -16.35 5.26
N PRO A 62 12.96 -16.77 5.45
CA PRO A 62 13.29 -17.91 6.30
C PRO A 62 12.66 -17.80 7.69
N GLY A 63 11.99 -18.88 8.14
CA GLY A 63 11.35 -18.94 9.46
C GLY A 63 10.03 -18.17 9.59
N SER A 64 9.52 -17.58 8.51
CA SER A 64 8.20 -16.92 8.53
C SER A 64 7.06 -17.95 8.71
N ARG A 65 6.01 -17.52 9.42
CA ARG A 65 4.84 -18.38 9.70
C ARG A 65 3.93 -18.48 8.47
N ALA A 66 3.58 -19.70 8.09
CA ALA A 66 2.69 -19.98 6.96
C ALA A 66 1.19 -19.87 7.32
N ASP A 67 0.83 -19.92 8.60
CA ASP A 67 -0.56 -19.79 9.10
C ASP A 67 -0.98 -18.32 9.33
N LYS A 68 -0.16 -17.37 8.89
CA LYS A 68 -0.41 -15.93 8.90
C LYS A 68 -0.16 -15.39 7.49
N ALA A 69 -0.98 -14.45 7.04
CA ALA A 69 -0.85 -13.86 5.71
C ALA A 69 -0.87 -12.35 5.79
N ILE A 70 0.12 -11.71 5.18
CA ILE A 70 0.07 -10.28 4.87
C ILE A 70 -0.30 -10.17 3.39
N VAL A 71 -1.53 -9.75 3.08
CA VAL A 71 -1.93 -9.48 1.70
C VAL A 71 -1.33 -8.14 1.30
N TYR A 72 -0.42 -8.16 0.33
CA TYR A 72 0.30 -6.98 -0.11
C TYR A 72 -0.25 -6.49 -1.45
N LEU A 73 -0.65 -5.22 -1.46
CA LEU A 73 -1.18 -4.50 -2.61
C LEU A 73 -0.15 -3.46 -3.02
N HIS A 74 0.53 -3.71 -4.14
CA HIS A 74 1.62 -2.86 -4.60
C HIS A 74 1.14 -1.48 -5.07
N GLY A 75 2.01 -0.47 -5.01
CA GLY A 75 1.77 0.85 -5.59
C GLY A 75 2.06 0.90 -7.09
N GLY A 76 2.12 2.12 -7.63
CA GLY A 76 2.30 2.38 -9.07
C GLY A 76 1.10 3.06 -9.74
N GLY A 77 0.29 3.79 -8.96
CA GLY A 77 -0.79 4.63 -9.49
C GLY A 77 -1.89 3.86 -10.24
N PHE A 78 -2.09 2.59 -9.90
CA PHE A 78 -2.95 1.64 -10.63
C PHE A 78 -2.56 1.40 -12.10
N GLN A 79 -1.35 1.78 -12.52
CA GLN A 79 -0.91 1.71 -13.92
C GLN A 79 0.38 0.90 -14.09
N VAL A 80 1.36 1.11 -13.20
CA VAL A 80 2.61 0.36 -13.12
C VAL A 80 2.71 -0.38 -11.79
N GLY A 81 3.86 -1.01 -11.52
CA GLY A 81 4.03 -1.90 -10.38
C GLY A 81 3.67 -3.35 -10.72
N SER A 82 4.24 -4.27 -9.96
CA SER A 82 4.09 -5.70 -10.13
C SER A 82 4.62 -6.44 -8.89
N LEU A 83 4.44 -7.76 -8.88
CA LEU A 83 5.08 -8.64 -7.90
C LEU A 83 6.61 -8.64 -8.00
N ALA A 84 7.18 -8.32 -9.17
CA ALA A 84 8.63 -8.22 -9.35
C ALA A 84 9.17 -6.91 -8.74
N SER A 85 8.58 -5.77 -9.08
CA SER A 85 9.03 -4.47 -8.56
C SER A 85 8.93 -4.34 -7.04
N HIS A 86 8.01 -5.05 -6.38
CA HIS A 86 7.84 -4.94 -4.92
C HIS A 86 8.38 -6.16 -4.17
N ARG A 87 9.07 -7.09 -4.84
CA ARG A 87 9.50 -8.36 -4.24
C ARG A 87 10.41 -8.17 -3.04
N GLU A 88 11.41 -7.30 -3.13
CA GLU A 88 12.35 -7.08 -2.02
C GLU A 88 11.64 -6.49 -0.80
N LEU A 89 10.79 -5.49 -1.00
CA LEU A 89 10.00 -4.90 0.09
C LEU A 89 9.06 -5.92 0.74
N MET A 90 8.40 -6.77 -0.06
CA MET A 90 7.60 -7.87 0.46
C MET A 90 8.43 -8.90 1.24
N ALA A 91 9.65 -9.21 0.78
CA ALA A 91 10.57 -10.10 1.48
C ALA A 91 11.03 -9.53 2.84
N GLU A 92 11.44 -8.27 2.86
CA GLU A 92 11.84 -7.55 4.07
C GLU A 92 10.68 -7.44 5.07
N LEU A 93 9.46 -7.16 4.59
CA LEU A 93 8.26 -7.15 5.42
C LEU A 93 7.94 -8.54 5.97
N SER A 94 8.10 -9.59 5.17
CA SER A 94 7.93 -10.98 5.61
C SER A 94 8.90 -11.33 6.74
N ALA A 95 10.18 -10.96 6.60
CA ALA A 95 11.21 -11.16 7.61
C ALA A 95 10.89 -10.38 8.90
N ALA A 96 10.55 -9.10 8.78
CA ALA A 96 10.30 -8.23 9.92
C ALA A 96 9.03 -8.63 10.70
N ALA A 97 7.99 -9.10 10.03
CA ALA A 97 6.72 -9.50 10.67
C ALA A 97 6.67 -10.99 11.08
N GLY A 98 7.61 -11.82 10.63
CA GLY A 98 7.61 -13.27 10.86
C GLY A 98 6.37 -13.96 10.28
N ALA A 99 5.88 -13.49 9.14
CA ALA A 99 4.70 -14.02 8.45
C ALA A 99 4.93 -14.00 6.93
N ARG A 100 4.35 -14.96 6.20
CA ARG A 100 4.42 -14.93 4.74
C ARG A 100 3.56 -13.80 4.17
N VAL A 101 4.01 -13.24 3.05
CA VAL A 101 3.33 -12.19 2.30
C VAL A 101 2.67 -12.82 1.07
N LEU A 102 1.40 -12.48 0.82
CA LEU A 102 0.72 -12.79 -0.44
C LEU A 102 0.72 -11.52 -1.29
N GLY A 103 1.64 -11.42 -2.24
CA GLY A 103 1.60 -10.35 -3.23
C GLY A 103 0.50 -10.60 -4.25
N VAL A 104 -0.33 -9.59 -4.53
CA VAL A 104 -1.46 -9.68 -5.46
C VAL A 104 -1.13 -8.94 -6.76
N ALA A 105 -1.11 -9.64 -7.90
CA ALA A 105 -0.99 -9.02 -9.22
C ALA A 105 -2.37 -8.56 -9.71
N TYR A 106 -2.97 -7.62 -8.98
CA TYR A 106 -4.30 -7.11 -9.31
C TYR A 106 -4.29 -6.39 -10.66
N ARG A 107 -5.43 -6.41 -11.35
CA ARG A 107 -5.57 -5.83 -12.69
C ARG A 107 -5.34 -4.31 -12.68
N LEU A 108 -4.61 -3.82 -13.68
CA LEU A 108 -4.17 -2.43 -13.79
C LEU A 108 -4.87 -1.67 -14.93
N ALA A 109 -4.97 -0.36 -14.77
CA ALA A 109 -5.37 0.57 -15.82
C ALA A 109 -4.22 0.78 -16.83
N PRO A 110 -4.52 1.16 -18.09
CA PRO A 110 -5.85 1.46 -18.64
C PRO A 110 -6.67 0.23 -19.06
N GLU A 111 -6.09 -0.97 -19.10
CA GLU A 111 -6.74 -2.19 -19.58
C GLU A 111 -7.93 -2.58 -18.70
N HIS A 112 -7.76 -2.41 -17.39
CA HIS A 112 -8.76 -2.71 -16.38
C HIS A 112 -8.86 -1.54 -15.39
N ARG A 113 -9.89 -0.72 -15.59
CA ARG A 113 -10.16 0.47 -14.77
C ARG A 113 -10.92 0.12 -13.49
N TYR A 114 -11.07 1.09 -12.60
CA TYR A 114 -11.92 0.99 -11.41
C TYR A 114 -13.30 0.39 -11.77
N PRO A 115 -13.82 -0.59 -11.01
CA PRO A 115 -13.30 -1.13 -9.74
C PRO A 115 -12.45 -2.42 -9.85
N ALA A 116 -11.85 -2.73 -11.01
CA ALA A 116 -11.22 -4.05 -11.25
C ALA A 116 -10.20 -4.49 -10.17
N ALA A 117 -9.32 -3.58 -9.73
CA ALA A 117 -8.34 -3.88 -8.68
C ALA A 117 -8.98 -4.22 -7.32
N LEU A 118 -10.10 -3.56 -6.99
CA LEU A 118 -10.87 -3.81 -5.78
C LEU A 118 -11.58 -5.16 -5.87
N ASP A 119 -12.17 -5.47 -7.02
CA ASP A 119 -12.81 -6.77 -7.26
C ASP A 119 -11.81 -7.92 -7.10
N ASP A 120 -10.59 -7.78 -7.63
CA ASP A 120 -9.53 -8.78 -7.49
C ASP A 120 -9.11 -8.97 -6.04
N THR A 121 -8.96 -7.87 -5.29
CA THR A 121 -8.56 -7.94 -3.88
C THR A 121 -9.63 -8.61 -3.03
N LEU A 122 -10.91 -8.34 -3.31
CA LEU A 122 -12.03 -9.01 -2.63
C LEU A 122 -12.09 -10.50 -2.98
N ALA A 123 -11.80 -10.88 -4.24
CA ALA A 123 -11.70 -12.28 -4.63
C ALA A 123 -10.54 -13.01 -3.91
N VAL A 124 -9.39 -12.36 -3.76
CA VAL A 124 -8.24 -12.89 -2.99
C VAL A 124 -8.59 -13.04 -1.51
N TRP A 125 -9.30 -12.07 -0.92
CA TRP A 125 -9.79 -12.15 0.44
C TRP A 125 -10.70 -13.37 0.64
N ASP A 126 -11.71 -13.53 -0.21
CA ASP A 126 -12.64 -14.68 -0.16
C ASP A 126 -11.89 -16.01 -0.36
N TRP A 127 -10.90 -16.03 -1.26
CA TRP A 127 -10.03 -17.20 -1.46
C TRP A 127 -9.25 -17.55 -0.20
N LEU A 128 -8.63 -16.59 0.49
CA LEU A 128 -7.92 -16.82 1.74
C LEU A 128 -8.85 -17.38 2.83
N ARG A 129 -10.06 -16.82 2.96
CA ARG A 129 -11.09 -17.31 3.89
C ARG A 129 -11.46 -18.77 3.60
N ALA A 130 -11.65 -19.11 2.33
CA ALA A 130 -11.94 -20.48 1.91
C ALA A 130 -10.78 -21.45 2.16
N HIS A 131 -9.54 -20.95 2.21
CA HIS A 131 -8.32 -21.73 2.46
C HIS A 131 -7.88 -21.72 3.95
N GLY A 132 -8.80 -21.43 4.86
CA GLY A 132 -8.59 -21.61 6.30
C GLY A 132 -7.94 -20.44 7.03
N PHE A 133 -7.64 -19.33 6.34
CA PHE A 133 -7.22 -18.10 7.02
C PHE A 133 -8.43 -17.45 7.70
N ARG A 134 -8.34 -17.28 9.02
CA ARG A 134 -9.32 -16.45 9.74
C ARG A 134 -8.91 -14.99 9.60
N PRO A 135 -9.84 -14.03 9.68
CA PRO A 135 -9.53 -12.60 9.55
C PRO A 135 -8.46 -12.12 10.52
N ARG A 136 -8.46 -12.66 11.74
CA ARG A 136 -7.43 -12.39 12.76
C ARG A 136 -6.02 -12.87 12.40
N ASP A 137 -5.89 -13.72 11.39
CA ASP A 137 -4.62 -14.25 10.87
C ASP A 137 -4.18 -13.52 9.58
N ILE A 138 -4.95 -12.54 9.12
CA ILE A 138 -4.71 -11.78 7.89
C ILE A 138 -4.40 -10.33 8.24
N ALA A 139 -3.35 -9.76 7.64
CA ALA A 139 -3.10 -8.34 7.58
C ALA A 139 -3.27 -7.84 6.14
N LEU A 140 -3.65 -6.57 5.97
CA LEU A 140 -3.51 -5.89 4.69
C LEU A 140 -2.31 -4.95 4.74
N ALA A 141 -1.48 -5.00 3.72
CA ALA A 141 -0.39 -4.05 3.54
C ALA A 141 -0.41 -3.51 2.11
N GLY A 142 0.11 -2.30 1.94
CA GLY A 142 0.30 -1.75 0.62
C GLY A 142 0.92 -0.38 0.66
N ASP A 143 1.36 0.08 -0.50
CA ASP A 143 1.99 1.37 -0.69
C ASP A 143 1.26 2.21 -1.73
N SER A 144 1.25 3.54 -1.55
CA SER A 144 0.67 4.47 -2.52
C SER A 144 -0.77 4.12 -2.91
N ALA A 145 -1.03 3.86 -4.20
CA ALA A 145 -2.31 3.36 -4.71
C ALA A 145 -2.78 2.06 -4.02
N GLY A 146 -1.86 1.14 -3.75
CA GLY A 146 -2.13 -0.13 -3.07
C GLY A 146 -2.51 0.04 -1.60
N ALA A 147 -1.96 1.05 -0.90
CA ALA A 147 -2.42 1.42 0.43
C ALA A 147 -3.86 1.97 0.40
N GLY A 148 -4.20 2.81 -0.59
CA GLY A 148 -5.58 3.24 -0.85
C GLY A 148 -6.50 2.06 -1.17
N LEU A 149 -6.02 1.07 -1.93
CA LEU A 149 -6.76 -0.16 -2.24
C LEU A 149 -6.99 -1.03 -1.00
N ALA A 150 -6.02 -1.14 -0.09
CA ALA A 150 -6.17 -1.85 1.18
C ALA A 150 -7.29 -1.23 2.03
N LEU A 151 -7.31 0.10 2.13
CA LEU A 151 -8.38 0.83 2.82
C LEU A 151 -9.73 0.63 2.13
N SER A 152 -9.79 0.75 0.81
CA SER A 152 -11.00 0.51 0.01
C SER A 152 -11.55 -0.90 0.22
N THR A 153 -10.66 -1.89 0.32
CA THR A 153 -11.01 -3.28 0.62
C THR A 153 -11.67 -3.40 1.98
N MET A 154 -11.09 -2.81 3.04
CA MET A 154 -11.70 -2.83 4.37
C MET A 154 -13.07 -2.16 4.41
N LEU A 155 -13.24 -1.04 3.69
CA LEU A 155 -14.54 -0.37 3.57
C LEU A 155 -15.57 -1.27 2.85
N ALA A 156 -15.18 -1.88 1.73
CA ALA A 156 -16.06 -2.78 0.97
C ALA A 156 -16.44 -4.04 1.77
N LEU A 157 -15.52 -4.59 2.58
CA LEU A 157 -15.81 -5.70 3.49
C LEU A 157 -16.81 -5.29 4.57
N GLN A 158 -16.66 -4.08 5.13
CA GLN A 158 -17.58 -3.55 6.13
C GLN A 158 -18.98 -3.31 5.56
N ASP A 159 -19.09 -2.74 4.35
CA ASP A 159 -20.36 -2.53 3.66
C ASP A 159 -21.09 -3.86 3.40
N LYS A 160 -20.33 -4.96 3.20
CA LYS A 160 -20.87 -6.33 3.07
C LYS A 160 -21.13 -7.03 4.41
N GLY A 161 -20.89 -6.38 5.55
CA GLY A 161 -21.02 -6.98 6.88
C GLY A 161 -20.02 -8.11 7.17
N GLN A 162 -18.90 -8.16 6.44
CA GLN A 162 -17.85 -9.16 6.64
C GLN A 162 -16.89 -8.75 7.75
N GLU A 163 -16.25 -9.75 8.37
CA GLU A 163 -15.15 -9.52 9.30
C GLU A 163 -13.94 -8.87 8.61
N LEU A 164 -13.23 -8.01 9.32
CA LEU A 164 -12.07 -7.25 8.82
C LEU A 164 -10.75 -7.96 9.15
N PRO A 165 -9.65 -7.66 8.42
CA PRO A 165 -8.30 -8.13 8.76
C PRO A 165 -7.91 -7.71 10.18
N ALA A 166 -6.90 -8.39 10.75
CA ALA A 166 -6.39 -8.12 12.09
C ALA A 166 -5.76 -6.74 12.23
N VAL A 167 -5.11 -6.25 11.17
CA VAL A 167 -4.26 -5.07 11.18
C VAL A 167 -4.00 -4.59 9.74
N ALA A 168 -3.70 -3.31 9.55
CA ALA A 168 -3.19 -2.80 8.29
C ALA A 168 -1.87 -2.00 8.42
N PHE A 169 -1.00 -2.12 7.42
CA PHE A 169 0.21 -1.31 7.28
C PHE A 169 0.21 -0.58 5.93
N LEU A 170 0.25 0.75 5.97
CA LEU A 170 -0.06 1.61 4.84
C LEU A 170 1.08 2.60 4.61
N MET A 171 1.76 2.48 3.47
CA MET A 171 2.92 3.31 3.13
C MET A 171 2.51 4.40 2.15
N SER A 172 2.85 5.67 2.43
CA SER A 172 2.63 6.82 1.55
C SER A 172 1.22 6.80 0.91
N ALA A 173 0.19 6.61 1.74
CA ALA A 173 -1.11 6.15 1.29
C ALA A 173 -1.81 7.19 0.41
N TRP A 174 -2.12 6.82 -0.83
CA TRP A 174 -2.93 7.65 -1.74
C TRP A 174 -4.40 7.33 -1.52
N THR A 175 -5.12 8.22 -0.83
CA THR A 175 -6.48 7.97 -0.34
C THR A 175 -7.51 8.96 -0.87
N ASP A 176 -7.05 9.98 -1.58
CA ASP A 176 -7.86 11.00 -2.21
C ASP A 176 -7.48 11.22 -3.69
N LEU A 177 -8.29 10.65 -4.59
CA LEU A 177 -8.13 10.80 -6.04
C LEU A 177 -8.49 12.21 -6.54
N THR A 178 -9.07 13.08 -5.70
CA THR A 178 -9.31 14.49 -6.03
C THR A 178 -8.07 15.36 -5.77
N ALA A 179 -7.06 14.82 -5.08
CA ALA A 179 -5.85 15.52 -4.66
C ALA A 179 -6.17 16.87 -3.97
N SER A 180 -7.02 16.83 -2.95
CA SER A 180 -7.52 18.00 -2.23
C SER A 180 -6.71 18.39 -1.00
N GLY A 181 -5.81 17.52 -0.53
CA GLY A 181 -4.94 17.79 0.63
C GLY A 181 -3.99 18.97 0.44
N GLU A 182 -3.67 19.67 1.53
CA GLU A 182 -2.80 20.86 1.50
C GLU A 182 -1.36 20.53 1.08
N SER A 183 -0.88 19.31 1.36
CA SER A 183 0.48 18.87 0.98
C SER A 183 0.71 18.80 -0.52
N TYR A 184 -0.35 18.68 -1.35
CA TYR A 184 -0.19 18.79 -2.80
C TYR A 184 0.31 20.16 -3.25
N GLU A 185 0.21 21.18 -2.40
CA GLU A 185 0.75 22.52 -2.61
C GLU A 185 1.98 22.77 -1.72
N THR A 186 1.88 22.52 -0.41
CA THR A 186 2.94 22.87 0.55
C THR A 186 4.17 21.97 0.51
N ARG A 187 4.07 20.77 -0.09
CA ARG A 187 5.19 19.85 -0.33
C ARG A 187 5.57 19.71 -1.79
N ALA A 188 4.93 20.46 -2.69
CA ALA A 188 5.20 20.36 -4.12
C ALA A 188 6.67 20.64 -4.48
N ALA A 189 7.32 21.57 -3.79
CA ALA A 189 8.74 21.88 -4.01
C ALA A 189 9.70 20.82 -3.45
N ASP A 190 9.26 20.08 -2.42
CA ASP A 190 10.07 19.09 -1.72
C ASP A 190 9.92 17.68 -2.31
N ASP A 191 8.74 17.37 -2.85
CA ASP A 191 8.43 16.09 -3.47
C ASP A 191 9.14 15.95 -4.83
N PRO A 192 10.08 14.99 -4.95
CA PRO A 192 10.90 14.89 -6.13
C PRO A 192 10.18 14.32 -7.36
N ILE A 193 9.01 13.70 -7.18
CA ILE A 193 8.38 12.84 -8.18
C ILE A 193 6.89 13.15 -8.34
N HIS A 194 6.12 13.10 -7.26
CA HIS A 194 4.67 13.12 -7.33
C HIS A 194 4.17 14.55 -7.25
N GLN A 195 3.58 15.01 -8.36
CA GLN A 195 3.08 16.36 -8.49
C GLN A 195 1.57 16.30 -8.75
N ARG A 196 0.82 17.26 -8.23
CA ARG A 196 -0.65 17.28 -8.32
C ARG A 196 -1.20 17.01 -9.73
N PRO A 197 -0.65 17.58 -10.83
CA PRO A 197 -1.13 17.27 -12.18
C PRO A 197 -0.93 15.81 -12.60
N MET A 198 0.19 15.18 -12.19
CA MET A 198 0.49 13.78 -12.45
C MET A 198 -0.49 12.88 -11.70
N ILE A 199 -0.72 13.15 -10.41
CA ILE A 199 -1.67 12.42 -9.57
C ILE A 199 -3.09 12.48 -10.15
N LEU A 200 -3.55 13.68 -10.55
CA LEU A 200 -4.86 13.85 -11.19
C LEU A 200 -4.96 13.13 -12.54
N ALA A 201 -3.86 13.02 -13.28
CA ALA A 201 -3.83 12.26 -14.54
C ALA A 201 -3.93 10.75 -14.29
N MET A 202 -3.21 10.22 -13.28
CA MET A 202 -3.31 8.82 -12.85
C MET A 202 -4.73 8.50 -12.36
N ALA A 203 -5.32 9.37 -11.53
CA ALA A 203 -6.70 9.22 -11.05
C ALA A 203 -7.69 9.11 -12.21
N ARG A 204 -7.61 10.01 -13.20
CA ARG A 204 -8.47 9.95 -14.40
C ARG A 204 -8.24 8.68 -15.22
N ASN A 205 -7.01 8.19 -15.34
CA ASN A 205 -6.72 6.95 -16.05
C ASN A 205 -7.37 5.75 -15.36
N TYR A 206 -7.25 5.69 -14.04
CA TYR A 206 -7.82 4.63 -13.20
C TYR A 206 -9.35 4.65 -13.19
N LEU A 207 -9.95 5.81 -12.97
CA LEU A 207 -11.41 5.99 -12.86
C LEU A 207 -12.12 5.89 -14.22
N GLY A 208 -11.43 6.23 -15.31
CA GLY A 208 -12.03 6.38 -16.62
C GLY A 208 -12.93 7.61 -16.72
N ARG A 209 -13.53 7.82 -17.89
CA ARG A 209 -14.24 9.06 -18.24
C ARG A 209 -15.43 9.39 -17.33
N ALA A 210 -16.10 8.38 -16.80
CA ALA A 210 -17.31 8.51 -16.01
C ALA A 210 -17.11 8.25 -14.50
N GLY A 211 -15.87 7.99 -14.07
CA GLY A 211 -15.61 7.64 -12.67
C GLY A 211 -15.67 8.85 -11.75
N ASP A 212 -16.22 8.64 -10.57
CA ASP A 212 -16.32 9.65 -9.51
C ASP A 212 -15.11 9.56 -8.57
N ALA A 213 -14.26 10.58 -8.62
CA ALA A 213 -13.07 10.67 -7.77
C ALA A 213 -13.41 10.87 -6.28
N SER A 214 -14.65 11.21 -5.94
CA SER A 214 -15.09 11.35 -4.55
C SER A 214 -15.76 10.09 -3.97
N HIS A 215 -15.95 9.05 -4.80
CA HIS A 215 -16.58 7.82 -4.34
C HIS A 215 -15.74 7.14 -3.24
N PRO A 216 -16.30 6.81 -2.05
CA PRO A 216 -15.53 6.30 -0.91
C PRO A 216 -14.70 5.04 -1.16
N LEU A 217 -15.12 4.17 -2.08
CA LEU A 217 -14.36 2.96 -2.45
C LEU A 217 -13.28 3.22 -3.52
N ALA A 218 -13.20 4.43 -4.06
CA ALA A 218 -12.12 4.88 -4.93
C ALA A 218 -11.17 5.85 -4.19
N SER A 219 -11.75 6.72 -3.35
CA SER A 219 -11.07 7.64 -2.44
C SER A 219 -11.51 7.37 -1.00
N PRO A 220 -10.86 6.42 -0.29
CA PRO A 220 -11.20 6.08 1.10
C PRO A 220 -11.28 7.29 2.04
N LEU A 221 -10.54 8.37 1.78
CA LEU A 221 -10.61 9.58 2.58
C LEU A 221 -12.01 10.19 2.62
N MET A 222 -12.84 9.94 1.60
CA MET A 222 -14.22 10.44 1.50
C MET A 222 -15.23 9.61 2.29
N ALA A 223 -14.85 8.45 2.84
CA ALA A 223 -15.73 7.61 3.65
C ALA A 223 -16.32 8.36 4.85
N SER A 224 -17.61 8.20 5.13
CA SER A 224 -18.23 8.86 6.29
C SER A 224 -17.65 8.34 7.62
N PRO A 225 -17.75 9.10 8.73
CA PRO A 225 -17.35 8.59 10.05
C PRO A 225 -18.02 7.26 10.42
N ALA A 226 -19.24 7.03 9.92
CA ALA A 226 -19.96 5.78 10.15
C ALA A 226 -19.31 4.57 9.49
N GLN A 227 -18.77 4.73 8.27
CA GLN A 227 -18.07 3.70 7.51
C GLN A 227 -16.65 3.42 8.05
N LEU A 228 -16.12 4.31 8.90
CA LEU A 228 -14.79 4.14 9.50
C LEU A 228 -14.83 3.46 10.87
N ARG A 229 -16.03 3.24 11.44
CA ARG A 229 -16.16 2.57 12.74
C ARG A 229 -15.74 1.12 12.65
N GLY A 230 -15.02 0.65 13.66
CA GLY A 230 -14.61 -0.75 13.76
C GLY A 230 -13.47 -1.16 12.82
N LEU A 231 -12.85 -0.22 12.08
CA LEU A 231 -11.61 -0.47 11.37
C LEU A 231 -10.54 -1.02 12.34
N PRO A 232 -9.67 -1.95 11.87
CA PRO A 232 -8.66 -2.55 12.72
C PRO A 232 -7.57 -1.55 13.10
N PRO A 233 -6.62 -1.94 13.96
CA PRO A 233 -5.39 -1.19 14.14
C PRO A 233 -4.68 -0.94 12.80
N MET A 234 -4.23 0.29 12.58
CA MET A 234 -3.57 0.70 11.35
C MET A 234 -2.29 1.48 11.66
N LEU A 235 -1.22 1.17 10.93
CA LEU A 235 0.00 1.95 10.92
C LEU A 235 0.17 2.60 9.55
N PHE A 236 0.24 3.92 9.54
CA PHE A 236 0.61 4.72 8.38
C PHE A 236 2.06 5.16 8.53
N GLN A 237 2.85 5.02 7.47
CA GLN A 237 4.17 5.61 7.35
C GLN A 237 4.25 6.43 6.08
N VAL A 238 4.73 7.66 6.17
CA VAL A 238 4.83 8.60 5.05
C VAL A 238 6.05 9.47 5.24
N GLY A 239 6.77 9.78 4.17
CA GLY A 239 7.84 10.77 4.16
C GLY A 239 7.30 12.19 4.25
N ASP A 240 8.04 13.09 4.90
CA ASP A 240 7.63 14.50 4.99
C ASP A 240 7.84 15.28 3.68
N ARG A 241 8.62 14.75 2.73
CA ARG A 241 8.83 15.28 1.37
C ARG A 241 7.88 14.63 0.35
N GLU A 242 6.60 14.55 0.70
CA GLU A 242 5.59 13.92 -0.15
C GLU A 242 4.35 14.81 -0.31
N THR A 243 3.85 14.90 -1.54
CA THR A 243 2.56 15.55 -1.83
C THR A 243 1.37 14.79 -1.27
N VAL A 244 1.50 13.47 -1.03
CA VAL A 244 0.46 12.61 -0.42
C VAL A 244 0.52 12.60 1.13
N LEU A 245 1.35 13.43 1.75
CA LEU A 245 1.45 13.53 3.22
C LEU A 245 0.08 13.76 3.89
N SER A 246 -0.69 14.73 3.39
CA SER A 246 -2.03 15.05 3.90
C SER A 246 -3.01 13.89 3.77
N ASP A 247 -2.92 13.06 2.73
CA ASP A 247 -3.80 11.90 2.56
C ASP A 247 -3.65 10.93 3.75
N SER A 248 -2.39 10.57 4.08
CA SER A 248 -2.08 9.65 5.18
C SER A 248 -2.47 10.23 6.54
N GLU A 249 -2.09 11.48 6.81
CA GLU A 249 -2.39 12.15 8.08
C GLU A 249 -3.90 12.35 8.28
N ALA A 250 -4.62 12.76 7.22
CA ALA A 250 -6.04 13.01 7.29
C ALA A 250 -6.84 11.73 7.48
N PHE A 251 -6.51 10.63 6.77
CA PHE A 251 -7.18 9.36 6.98
C PHE A 251 -6.93 8.82 8.39
N ALA A 252 -5.68 8.82 8.85
CA ALA A 252 -5.35 8.34 10.20
C ALA A 252 -6.04 9.16 11.30
N ARG A 253 -6.13 10.49 11.14
CA ARG A 253 -6.92 11.35 12.04
C ARG A 253 -8.40 10.97 12.02
N LYS A 254 -9.01 10.88 10.85
CA LYS A 254 -10.43 10.56 10.68
C LYS A 254 -10.81 9.18 11.23
N ALA A 255 -9.93 8.19 11.03
CA ALA A 255 -10.09 6.85 11.60
C ALA A 255 -10.00 6.86 13.14
N ARG A 256 -9.09 7.64 13.73
CA ARG A 256 -9.02 7.83 15.20
C ARG A 256 -10.27 8.50 15.75
N GLU A 257 -10.77 9.53 15.08
CA GLU A 257 -12.03 10.20 15.45
C GLU A 257 -13.24 9.25 15.38
N ALA A 258 -13.19 8.25 14.48
CA ALA A 258 -14.18 7.17 14.40
C ALA A 258 -13.93 6.00 15.39
N GLY A 259 -12.89 6.08 16.23
CA GLY A 259 -12.58 5.12 17.29
C GLY A 259 -11.57 4.03 16.95
N ALA A 260 -10.93 4.06 15.78
CA ALA A 260 -9.90 3.10 15.41
C ALA A 260 -8.53 3.44 16.03
N ASN A 261 -7.70 2.43 16.28
CA ASN A 261 -6.28 2.63 16.62
C ASN A 261 -5.47 2.89 15.35
N ALA A 262 -5.43 4.14 14.87
CA ALA A 262 -4.65 4.51 13.69
C ALA A 262 -3.46 5.41 14.07
N ARG A 263 -2.24 4.92 13.88
CA ARG A 263 -0.98 5.66 14.09
C ARG A 263 -0.46 6.15 12.74
N CYS A 264 -0.02 7.39 12.66
CA CYS A 264 0.67 7.94 11.47
C CYS A 264 2.06 8.42 11.87
N GLU A 265 3.08 7.91 11.19
CA GLU A 265 4.48 8.25 11.36
C GLU A 265 4.94 9.03 10.13
N ALA A 266 5.13 10.35 10.28
CA ALA A 266 5.79 11.17 9.29
C ALA A 266 7.31 11.06 9.47
N TRP A 267 8.03 10.66 8.43
CA TRP A 267 9.46 10.39 8.45
C TRP A 267 10.23 11.59 7.88
N PRO A 268 11.02 12.29 8.70
CA PRO A 268 11.72 13.50 8.26
C PRO A 268 12.72 13.22 7.13
N GLY A 269 12.75 14.09 6.12
CA GLY A 269 13.64 14.03 4.96
C GLY A 269 13.37 12.88 3.99
N MET A 270 12.37 12.03 4.26
CA MET A 270 12.07 10.85 3.44
C MET A 270 11.07 11.16 2.32
N ILE A 271 11.15 10.34 1.27
CA ILE A 271 10.38 10.47 0.03
C ILE A 271 9.32 9.37 -0.10
N HIS A 272 8.48 9.49 -1.12
CA HIS A 272 7.43 8.54 -1.49
C HIS A 272 7.91 7.09 -1.50
N VAL A 273 7.32 6.28 -0.63
CA VAL A 273 7.62 4.84 -0.44
C VAL A 273 9.13 4.59 -0.26
N PHE A 274 9.78 5.39 0.59
CA PHE A 274 11.21 5.22 0.88
C PHE A 274 11.57 3.81 1.38
N GLN A 275 10.60 3.06 1.94
CA GLN A 275 10.72 1.66 2.34
C GLN A 275 11.17 0.76 1.18
N GLN A 276 10.95 1.16 -0.07
CA GLN A 276 11.37 0.43 -1.27
C GLN A 276 12.91 0.40 -1.45
N PHE A 277 13.67 1.15 -0.65
CA PHE A 277 15.14 1.24 -0.73
C PHE A 277 15.84 0.75 0.56
N PRO A 278 15.54 -0.48 1.06
CA PRO A 278 16.08 -0.96 2.34
C PRO A 278 17.59 -1.25 2.28
N ALA A 279 18.15 -1.51 1.09
CA ALA A 279 19.59 -1.70 0.93
C ALA A 279 20.37 -0.40 1.15
N GLU A 280 19.80 0.73 0.73
CA GLU A 280 20.47 2.03 0.63
C GLU A 280 20.14 2.94 1.80
N LEU A 281 18.87 2.99 2.20
CA LEU A 281 18.39 3.91 3.23
C LEU A 281 18.28 3.21 4.59
N HIS A 282 18.95 3.79 5.60
CA HIS A 282 18.84 3.28 6.96
C HIS A 282 17.42 3.45 7.52
N GLU A 283 16.80 4.58 7.21
CA GLU A 283 15.44 4.93 7.59
C GLU A 283 14.43 3.91 7.03
N ALA A 284 14.63 3.43 5.79
CA ALA A 284 13.79 2.39 5.20
C ALA A 284 13.81 1.09 6.03
N ARG A 285 15.00 0.65 6.46
CA ARG A 285 15.14 -0.53 7.34
C ARG A 285 14.47 -0.31 8.70
N GLN A 286 14.62 0.88 9.29
CA GLN A 286 13.97 1.21 10.56
C GLN A 286 12.44 1.23 10.44
N ALA A 287 11.93 1.81 9.35
CA ALA A 287 10.51 1.89 9.05
C ALA A 287 9.89 0.49 8.87
N ILE A 288 10.54 -0.38 8.10
CA ILE A 288 10.13 -1.77 7.91
C ILE A 288 10.19 -2.55 9.23
N ALA A 289 11.22 -2.38 10.04
CA ALA A 289 11.32 -3.05 11.34
C ALA A 289 10.20 -2.61 12.30
N SER A 290 9.88 -1.32 12.35
CA SER A 290 8.74 -0.78 13.12
C SER A 290 7.41 -1.37 12.63
N ALA A 291 7.21 -1.44 11.31
CA ALA A 291 6.03 -2.04 10.71
C ALA A 291 5.91 -3.54 11.00
N GLY A 292 7.02 -4.29 10.92
CA GLY A 292 7.06 -5.71 11.25
C GLY A 292 6.67 -5.98 12.69
N GLN A 293 7.19 -5.20 13.64
CA GLN A 293 6.78 -5.29 15.05
C GLN A 293 5.29 -5.00 15.24
N PHE A 294 4.77 -3.96 14.58
CA PHE A 294 3.35 -3.61 14.63
C PHE A 294 2.46 -4.71 14.07
N LEU A 295 2.81 -5.29 12.92
CA LEU A 295 2.09 -6.41 12.31
C LEU A 295 2.13 -7.66 13.18
N ALA A 296 3.32 -8.05 13.66
CA ALA A 296 3.52 -9.22 14.49
C ALA A 296 2.73 -9.17 15.82
N ALA A 297 2.60 -7.97 16.41
CA ALA A 297 1.86 -7.76 17.65
C ALA A 297 0.34 -7.97 17.50
N HIS A 298 -0.21 -7.79 16.30
CA HIS A 298 -1.66 -7.88 16.05
C HIS A 298 -2.06 -9.18 15.34
N LEU A 299 -1.19 -9.74 14.50
CA LEU A 299 -1.44 -10.99 13.78
C LEU A 299 -1.61 -12.18 14.74
N GLY A 300 -2.80 -12.75 14.75
CA GLY A 300 -3.16 -13.88 15.61
C GLY A 300 -3.49 -13.51 17.06
N ALA A 301 -3.49 -12.21 17.42
CA ALA A 301 -3.87 -11.77 18.76
C ALA A 301 -5.36 -12.10 19.03
N ALA A 302 -5.67 -12.54 20.25
CA ALA A 302 -7.06 -12.71 20.66
C ALA A 302 -7.74 -11.33 20.68
N SER A 303 -8.93 -11.24 20.09
CA SER A 303 -9.73 -10.01 20.12
C SER A 303 -10.06 -9.69 21.57
N ASN A 304 -9.38 -8.70 22.16
CA ASN A 304 -9.81 -8.05 23.40
C ASN A 304 -11.02 -7.17 23.08
N ARG A 305 -12.11 -7.78 22.58
CA ARG A 305 -13.43 -7.17 22.70
C ARG A 305 -13.76 -7.20 24.19
N LYS A 306 -13.44 -6.10 24.88
CA LYS A 306 -14.12 -5.75 26.12
C LYS A 306 -15.60 -5.70 25.77
N THR A 307 -16.32 -6.77 26.10
CA THR A 307 -17.75 -6.68 26.37
C THR A 307 -17.87 -5.75 27.57
N SER A 308 -18.09 -4.47 27.31
CA SER A 308 -18.61 -3.60 28.36
C SER A 308 -20.03 -4.08 28.68
N PRO A 309 -20.40 -4.18 29.97
CA PRO A 309 -21.73 -4.62 30.40
C PRO A 309 -22.85 -3.70 29.90
#